data_AF-A0A7S3GBW6-F1
#
_entry.id   AF-A0A7S3GBW6-F1
#
_cell.length_a   1.000
_cell.length_b   1.000
_cell.length_c   1.000
_cell.angle_alpha   90.00
_cell.angle_beta   90.00
_cell.angle_gamma   90.00
#
_symmetry.space_group_name_H-M   'P 1'
#
loop_
_entity.id
_entity.type
_entity.pdbx_description
1 polymer ?
#
loop_
_entity_poly.entity_id
_entity_poly.type
_entity_poly.pdbx_seq_one_letter_code
_entity_poly.pdbx_strand_id
1 'polypeptide(L)'
;RQLLRKRRPFTAQVLSLHGEPLLEIHRPMYLLNSKTTVKNSSSGVDYGNVLQRFHLLRREYDVFTAHEGKLMQSSYVKEWPFSWSFYFRDENDRVCALVDKSYTM
;
A
#
# COMPACT_ATOMS: atom_id res chain seq x y z
N ARG A 1 -12.79 -12.93 -19.46
CA ARG A 1 -11.97 -13.38 -18.30
C ARG A 1 -10.64 -12.63 -18.35
N GLN A 2 -10.43 -11.62 -17.50
CA GLN A 2 -9.47 -10.52 -17.75
C GLN A 2 -8.19 -10.67 -16.90
N LEU A 3 -7.15 -11.31 -17.45
CA LEU A 3 -5.86 -11.57 -16.78
C LEU A 3 -5.11 -10.27 -16.39
N LEU A 4 -5.33 -9.19 -17.15
CA LEU A 4 -4.68 -7.88 -16.93
C LEU A 4 -5.37 -7.02 -15.87
N ARG A 5 -6.50 -7.46 -15.27
CA ARG A 5 -7.27 -6.65 -14.31
C ARG A 5 -6.46 -6.25 -13.07
N LYS A 6 -5.52 -7.10 -12.62
CA LYS A 6 -4.68 -6.82 -11.44
C LYS A 6 -3.53 -5.84 -11.71
N ARG A 7 -3.24 -5.51 -12.98
CA ARG A 7 -2.09 -4.67 -13.39
C ARG A 7 -2.53 -3.28 -13.89
N ARG A 8 -3.80 -2.92 -13.69
CA ARG A 8 -4.32 -1.63 -14.14
C ARG A 8 -3.78 -0.52 -13.21
N PRO A 9 -3.22 0.55 -13.79
CA PRO A 9 -2.96 1.75 -13.00
C PRO A 9 -4.28 2.30 -12.47
N PHE A 10 -4.22 2.95 -11.32
CA PHE A 10 -5.36 3.67 -10.77
C PHE A 10 -4.90 4.84 -9.92
N THR A 11 -5.79 5.83 -9.82
CA THR A 11 -5.71 6.91 -8.86
C THR A 11 -6.94 6.82 -7.97
N ALA A 12 -6.76 6.92 -6.67
CA ALA A 12 -7.84 6.94 -5.69
C ALA A 12 -7.63 8.10 -4.72
N GLN A 13 -8.71 8.72 -4.28
CA GLN A 13 -8.67 9.79 -3.28
C GLN A 13 -9.39 9.34 -2.01
N VAL A 14 -8.78 9.64 -0.86
CA VAL A 14 -9.40 9.48 0.45
C VAL A 14 -9.95 10.83 0.84
N LEU A 15 -11.27 10.90 1.03
CA LEU A 15 -11.96 12.13 1.37
C LEU A 15 -12.22 12.20 2.88
N SER A 16 -12.24 13.43 3.40
CA SER A 16 -12.76 13.75 4.73
C SER A 16 -14.28 13.56 4.77
N LEU A 17 -14.86 13.55 5.98
CA LEU A 17 -16.32 13.52 6.18
C LEU A 17 -17.04 14.68 5.47
N HIS A 18 -16.34 15.79 5.22
CA HIS A 18 -16.86 16.97 4.53
C HIS A 18 -16.65 16.93 3.01
N GLY A 19 -16.10 15.84 2.47
CA GLY A 19 -15.85 15.67 1.03
C GLY A 19 -14.55 16.28 0.51
N GLU A 20 -13.74 16.88 1.39
CA GLU A 20 -12.43 17.42 1.02
C GLU A 20 -11.40 16.29 0.84
N PRO A 21 -10.56 16.32 -0.20
CA PRO A 21 -9.55 15.28 -0.39
C PRO A 21 -8.41 15.43 0.62
N LEU A 22 -8.17 14.38 1.40
CA LEU A 22 -7.09 14.31 2.39
C LEU A 22 -5.85 13.66 1.79
N LEU A 23 -6.03 12.51 1.14
CA LEU A 23 -4.93 11.72 0.58
C LEU A 23 -5.23 11.34 -0.85
N GLU A 24 -4.20 11.34 -1.68
CA GLU A 24 -4.22 10.82 -3.03
C GLU A 24 -3.30 9.60 -3.12
N ILE A 25 -3.86 8.48 -3.56
CA ILE A 25 -3.17 7.21 -3.77
C ILE A 25 -3.01 7.04 -5.26
N HIS A 26 -1.75 7.04 -5.72
CA HIS A 26 -1.42 6.84 -7.12
C HIS A 26 -0.65 5.53 -7.29
N ARG A 27 -1.17 4.64 -8.16
CA ARG A 27 -0.51 3.41 -8.57
C ARG A 27 -0.25 3.45 -10.09
N PRO A 28 1.00 3.67 -10.52
CA PRO A 28 1.36 3.62 -11.94
C PRO A 28 1.22 2.20 -12.51
N MET A 29 1.28 2.10 -13.84
CA MET A 29 1.31 0.82 -14.53
C MET A 29 2.64 0.12 -14.22
N TYR A 30 2.60 -1.19 -13.96
CA TYR A 30 3.80 -1.96 -13.65
C TYR A 30 3.76 -3.36 -14.29
N LEU A 31 4.94 -3.87 -14.62
CA LEU A 31 5.11 -5.19 -15.26
C LEU A 31 5.49 -6.28 -14.25
N LEU A 32 6.44 -5.99 -13.35
CA LEU A 32 6.89 -6.90 -12.27
C LEU A 32 6.80 -6.27 -10.88
N ASN A 33 7.36 -5.06 -10.70
CA ASN A 33 7.38 -4.37 -9.40
C ASN A 33 6.38 -3.23 -9.36
N SER A 34 5.45 -3.30 -8.41
CA SER A 34 4.51 -2.23 -8.15
C SER A 34 5.06 -1.27 -7.12
N LYS A 35 5.03 0.02 -7.43
CA LYS A 35 5.12 1.10 -6.44
C LYS A 35 3.75 1.74 -6.28
N THR A 36 3.35 2.04 -5.06
CA THR A 36 2.16 2.85 -4.78
C THR A 36 2.60 4.03 -3.95
N THR A 37 2.24 5.24 -4.38
CA THR A 37 2.60 6.48 -3.69
C THR A 37 1.35 7.07 -3.07
N VAL A 38 1.45 7.50 -1.82
CA VAL A 38 0.40 8.19 -1.08
C VAL A 38 0.88 9.61 -0.84
N LYS A 39 0.11 10.58 -1.33
CA LYS A 39 0.39 12.02 -1.22
C LYS A 39 -0.69 12.70 -0.42
N ASN A 40 -0.34 13.77 0.27
CA ASN A 40 -1.33 14.69 0.82
C ASN A 40 -1.96 15.47 -0.34
N SER A 41 -3.29 15.45 -0.44
CA SER A 41 -3.98 16.08 -1.58
C SER A 41 -3.95 17.61 -1.55
N SER A 42 -3.75 18.22 -0.38
CA SER A 42 -3.69 19.67 -0.21
C SER A 42 -2.29 20.22 -0.47
N SER A 43 -1.24 19.56 0.05
CA SER A 43 0.15 20.03 -0.09
C SER A 43 0.92 19.38 -1.24
N GLY A 44 0.45 18.27 -1.80
CA GLY A 44 1.16 17.49 -2.82
C GLY A 44 2.40 16.76 -2.30
N VAL A 45 2.69 16.85 -0.99
CA VAL A 45 3.83 16.21 -0.35
C VAL A 45 3.60 14.71 -0.19
N ASP A 46 4.61 13.91 -0.51
CA ASP A 46 4.59 12.46 -0.31
C ASP A 46 4.46 12.14 1.19
N TYR A 47 3.35 11.50 1.55
CA TYR A 47 3.10 11.06 2.93
C TYR A 47 3.72 9.68 3.20
N GLY A 48 3.71 8.82 2.17
CA GLY A 48 4.27 7.49 2.26
C GLY A 48 4.35 6.78 0.92
N ASN A 49 5.19 5.76 0.86
CA ASN A 49 5.37 4.92 -0.32
C ASN A 49 5.24 3.46 0.08
N VAL A 50 4.52 2.69 -0.72
CA VAL A 50 4.44 1.23 -0.58
C VAL A 50 5.14 0.60 -1.77
N LEU A 51 6.20 -0.16 -1.48
CA LEU A 51 6.97 -0.89 -2.49
C LEU A 51 6.64 -2.37 -2.40
N GLN A 52 6.22 -2.95 -3.51
CA GLN A 52 6.10 -4.39 -3.62
C GLN A 52 7.48 -4.98 -3.95
N ARG A 53 8.02 -5.82 -3.07
CA ARG A 53 9.23 -6.61 -3.36
C ARG A 53 8.86 -7.80 -4.24
N PHE A 54 9.65 -8.03 -5.29
CA PHE A 54 9.47 -9.22 -6.11
C PHE A 54 9.91 -10.47 -5.35
N HIS A 55 9.03 -11.46 -5.30
CA HIS A 55 9.34 -12.79 -4.82
C HIS A 55 8.57 -13.79 -5.67
N LEU A 56 9.13 -14.98 -5.94
CA LEU A 56 8.49 -15.97 -6.82
C LEU A 56 7.19 -16.54 -6.23
N LEU A 57 7.11 -16.64 -4.90
CA LEU A 57 6.06 -17.39 -4.20
C LEU A 57 5.44 -16.61 -3.04
N ARG A 58 5.83 -15.34 -2.81
CA ARG A 58 5.38 -14.56 -1.64
C ARG A 58 4.93 -13.17 -2.06
N ARG A 59 4.04 -12.59 -1.27
CA ARG A 59 3.66 -11.18 -1.37
C ARG A 59 4.38 -10.45 -0.26
N GLU A 60 5.36 -9.66 -0.65
CA GLU A 60 6.12 -8.82 0.26
C GLU A 60 5.90 -7.35 -0.09
N TYR A 61 5.47 -6.57 0.90
CA TYR A 61 5.26 -5.14 0.77
C TYR A 61 6.05 -4.42 1.85
N ASP A 62 6.88 -3.46 1.46
CA ASP A 62 7.49 -2.52 2.39
C ASP A 62 6.67 -1.24 2.42
N VAL A 63 6.43 -0.73 3.63
CA VAL A 63 5.72 0.52 3.86
C VAL A 63 6.70 1.55 4.40
N PHE A 64 6.90 2.59 3.61
CA PHE A 64 7.71 3.74 3.97
C PHE A 64 6.80 4.91 4.33
N THR A 65 7.09 5.55 5.45
CA THR A 65 6.37 6.74 5.92
C THR A 65 7.34 7.91 5.89
N ALA A 66 6.87 9.08 5.46
CA ALA A 66 7.67 10.29 5.51
C ALA A 66 7.69 10.83 6.95
N HIS A 67 8.86 10.81 7.59
CA HIS A 67 9.11 11.45 8.87
C HIS A 67 10.17 12.54 8.65
N GLU A 68 9.84 13.80 8.96
CA GLU A 68 10.76 14.95 8.79
C GLU A 68 11.39 15.06 7.39
N GLY A 69 10.63 14.71 6.34
CA GLY A 69 11.12 14.76 4.95
C GLY A 69 12.03 13.59 4.55
N LYS A 70 12.28 12.61 5.43
CA LYS A 70 12.94 11.34 5.09
C LYS A 70 11.93 10.20 5.06
N LEU A 71 12.02 9.36 4.02
CA LEU A 71 11.24 8.12 3.95
C LEU A 71 11.90 7.07 4.84
N MET A 72 11.26 6.72 5.94
CA MET A 72 11.72 5.66 6.84
C MET A 72 10.81 4.44 6.68
N GLN A 73 11.40 3.25 6.63
CA GLN A 73 10.62 2.02 6.64
C GLN A 73 9.93 1.92 8.00
N SER A 74 8.61 1.79 8.00
CA SER A 74 7.81 1.75 9.24
C SER A 74 7.20 0.38 9.47
N SER A 75 6.90 -0.33 8.39
CA SER A 75 6.37 -1.68 8.51
C SER A 75 6.61 -2.47 7.23
N TYR A 76 6.46 -3.78 7.35
CA TYR A 76 6.45 -4.70 6.23
C TYR A 76 5.29 -5.69 6.36
N VAL A 77 4.85 -6.19 5.22
CA VAL A 77 3.87 -7.26 5.10
C VAL A 77 4.55 -8.42 4.40
N LYS A 78 4.44 -9.62 4.99
CA LYS A 78 5.00 -10.83 4.41
C LYS A 78 3.98 -11.94 4.50
N GLU A 79 3.36 -12.24 3.37
CA GLU A 79 2.28 -13.21 3.31
C GLU A 79 2.43 -14.22 2.17
N TRP A 80 1.79 -15.36 2.37
CA TRP A 80 1.61 -16.35 1.32
C TRP A 80 0.69 -15.79 0.22
N PRO A 81 0.84 -16.24 -1.04
CA PRO A 81 0.15 -15.64 -2.18
C PRO A 81 -1.36 -15.92 -2.16
N PHE A 82 -1.82 -16.81 -1.28
CA PHE A 82 -3.22 -17.14 -1.04
C PHE A 82 -3.70 -16.74 0.36
N SER A 83 -2.91 -15.99 1.14
CA SER A 83 -3.36 -15.45 2.42
C SER A 83 -4.57 -14.53 2.20
N TRP A 84 -5.53 -14.66 3.12
CA TRP A 84 -6.73 -13.82 3.20
C TRP A 84 -6.58 -12.69 4.21
N SER A 85 -5.65 -12.85 5.13
CA SER A 85 -5.31 -11.88 6.17
C SER A 85 -3.87 -11.41 5.96
N PHE A 86 -3.62 -10.12 6.14
CA PHE A 86 -2.33 -9.48 5.93
C PHE A 86 -1.90 -8.78 7.21
N TYR A 87 -0.82 -9.28 7.82
CA TYR A 87 -0.27 -8.69 9.02
C TYR A 87 0.79 -7.64 8.67
N PHE A 88 0.60 -6.42 9.15
CA PHE A 88 1.62 -5.38 9.11
C PHE A 88 2.49 -5.50 10.35
N ARG A 89 3.79 -5.65 10.14
CA ARG A 89 4.76 -5.84 11.21
C ARG A 89 5.78 -4.72 11.20
N ASP A 90 6.13 -4.25 12.38
CA ASP A 90 7.22 -3.30 12.59
C ASP A 90 8.59 -4.02 12.56
N GLU A 91 9.67 -3.26 12.63
CA GLU A 91 11.06 -3.73 12.72
C GLU A 91 11.27 -4.74 13.87
N ASN A 92 10.51 -4.60 14.96
CA ASN A 92 10.54 -5.49 16.13
C ASN A 92 9.66 -6.75 15.99
N ASP A 93 9.17 -7.08 14.79
CA ASP A 93 8.24 -8.19 14.49
C ASP A 93 6.90 -8.12 15.26
N ARG A 94 6.56 -6.95 15.79
CA ARG A 94 5.27 -6.70 16.45
C ARG A 94 4.21 -6.40 15.41
N VAL A 95 3.01 -6.95 15.59
CA VAL A 95 1.87 -6.69 14.71
C VAL A 95 1.30 -5.31 15.02
N CYS A 96 1.31 -4.42 14.03
CA CYS A 96 0.78 -3.06 14.13
C CYS A 96 -0.61 -2.92 13.52
N ALA A 97 -0.91 -3.71 12.49
CA ALA A 97 -2.23 -3.70 11.85
C ALA A 97 -2.53 -5.06 11.20
N LEU A 98 -3.82 -5.34 11.03
CA LEU A 98 -4.35 -6.49 10.33
C LEU A 98 -5.34 -6.01 9.26
N VAL A 99 -5.13 -6.45 8.03
CA VAL A 99 -6.10 -6.28 6.96
C VAL A 99 -6.64 -7.65 6.60
N ASP A 100 -7.93 -7.87 6.84
CA ASP A 100 -8.61 -9.11 6.46
C ASP A 100 -9.50 -8.89 5.24
N LYS A 101 -9.44 -9.81 4.30
CA LYS A 101 -10.31 -9.82 3.13
C LYS A 101 -11.56 -10.64 3.41
N SER A 102 -12.41 -10.14 4.31
CA SER A 102 -13.73 -10.71 4.56
C SER A 102 -14.69 -10.29 3.46
N TYR A 103 -15.34 -11.26 2.83
CA TYR A 103 -16.47 -11.02 1.95
C TYR A 103 -17.75 -11.19 2.78
N THR A 104 -18.11 -10.17 3.56
CA THR A 104 -19.43 -10.15 4.18
C THR A 104 -20.43 -9.69 3.13
N MET A 105 -21.34 -10.59 2.76
CA MET A 105 -22.52 -10.32 1.92
C MET A 105 -23.58 -9.56 2.72
#